data_AF-A0A926W4W8-F1
#
_entry.id   AF-A0A926W4W8-F1
#
_cell.length_a   1.000
_cell.length_b   1.000
_cell.length_c   1.000
_cell.angle_alpha   90.00
_cell.angle_beta   90.00
_cell.angle_gamma   90.00
#
_symmetry.space_group_name_H-M   'P 1'
#
loop_
_entity.id
_entity.type
_entity.pdbx_description
1 polymer ?
#
loop_
_entity_poly.entity_id
_entity_poly.type
_entity_poly.pdbx_seq_one_letter_code
_entity_poly.pdbx_strand_id
1 'polypeptide(L)' 'MKTLSSSSTFLARYCTNPKFKQNQQVSFVGGTGRIKTYLPDSGKWTYEIEMELGPEPEIGRVGPETTILLYEADIQSVLD' A
#
# COMPACT_ATOMS: atom_id res chain seq x y z
N MET A 1 26.36 21.34 -35.41
CA MET A 1 26.06 21.23 -33.96
C MET A 1 25.42 19.87 -33.72
N LYS A 2 26.07 18.98 -32.97
CA LYS A 2 25.49 17.67 -32.61
C LYS A 2 24.79 17.85 -31.27
N THR A 3 23.46 17.73 -31.26
CA THR A 3 22.64 17.72 -30.06
C THR A 3 22.94 16.45 -29.28
N LEU A 4 23.54 16.60 -28.09
CA LEU A 4 23.72 15.51 -27.13
C LEU A 4 22.35 15.19 -26.55
N SER A 5 21.75 14.09 -27.03
CA SER A 5 20.57 13.49 -26.42
C SER A 5 20.97 12.99 -25.02
N SER A 6 20.51 13.70 -24.00
CA SER A 6 20.63 13.27 -22.60
C SER A 6 19.80 12.01 -22.42
N SER A 7 20.45 10.86 -22.59
CA SER A 7 19.90 9.57 -22.23
C SER A 7 19.94 9.48 -20.71
N SER A 8 18.93 10.04 -20.05
CA SER A 8 18.70 9.76 -18.63
C SER A 8 18.22 8.33 -18.54
N THR A 9 19.18 7.41 -18.43
CA THR A 9 18.94 6.00 -18.19
C THR A 9 18.27 5.89 -16.82
N PHE A 10 16.94 5.93 -16.79
CA PHE A 10 16.20 5.32 -15.71
C PHE A 10 16.64 3.86 -15.69
N LEU A 11 17.48 3.51 -14.72
CA LEU A 11 17.55 2.13 -14.29
C LEU A 11 16.12 1.80 -13.89
N ALA A 12 15.39 1.16 -14.80
CA ALA A 12 14.17 0.44 -14.48
C ALA A 12 14.63 -0.65 -13.51
N ARG A 13 14.79 -0.27 -12.24
CA ARG A 13 14.83 -1.20 -11.13
C ARG A 13 13.63 -2.09 -11.40
N TYR A 14 13.85 -3.41 -11.45
CA TYR A 14 12.80 -4.41 -11.57
C TYR A 14 11.80 -4.18 -10.43
N CYS A 15 10.88 -3.24 -10.62
CA CYS A 15 9.77 -3.02 -9.74
C CYS A 15 8.81 -4.09 -10.19
N THR A 16 8.78 -5.18 -9.43
CA THR A 16 7.78 -6.23 -9.60
C THR A 16 6.40 -5.57 -9.68
N ASN A 17 5.45 -6.16 -10.39
CA ASN A 17 4.11 -5.58 -10.43
C ASN A 17 3.49 -5.68 -9.01
N PRO A 18 2.72 -4.69 -8.54
CA PRO A 18 2.12 -4.76 -7.20
C PRO A 18 1.14 -5.92 -7.16
N LYS A 19 1.24 -6.74 -6.11
CA LYS A 19 0.39 -7.92 -5.88
C LYS A 19 -1.06 -7.55 -5.64
N PHE A 20 -1.33 -6.49 -4.87
CA PHE A 20 -2.68 -6.04 -4.55
C PHE A 20 -3.05 -4.78 -5.31
N LYS A 21 -4.34 -4.59 -5.61
CA LYS A 21 -4.85 -3.44 -6.36
C LYS A 21 -5.66 -2.52 -5.47
N GLN A 22 -5.78 -1.26 -5.88
CA GLN A 22 -6.64 -0.29 -5.22
C GLN A 22 -8.08 -0.83 -5.13
N ASN A 23 -8.76 -0.54 -4.01
CA ASN A 23 -10.07 -1.03 -3.62
C ASN A 23 -10.18 -2.55 -3.37
N GLN A 24 -9.09 -3.31 -3.44
CA GLN A 24 -9.10 -4.74 -3.10
C GLN A 24 -9.22 -4.93 -1.58
N GLN A 25 -10.07 -5.88 -1.16
CA GLN A 25 -10.14 -6.33 0.22
C GLN A 25 -8.96 -7.24 0.55
N VAL A 26 -8.30 -6.99 1.66
CA VAL A 26 -7.14 -7.76 2.14
C VAL A 26 -7.24 -8.06 3.63
N SER A 27 -6.48 -9.06 4.06
CA SER A 27 -6.29 -9.40 5.48
C SER A 27 -4.82 -9.26 5.87
N PHE A 28 -4.58 -8.98 7.15
CA PHE A 28 -3.26 -8.83 7.74
C PHE A 28 -3.35 -9.12 9.25
N VAL A 29 -2.20 -9.17 9.94
CA VAL A 29 -2.20 -9.32 11.40
C VAL A 29 -2.79 -8.06 12.03
N GLY A 30 -4.00 -8.17 12.58
CA GLY A 30 -4.74 -7.05 13.16
C GLY A 30 -6.12 -6.82 12.55
N GLY A 31 -6.45 -7.48 11.44
CA GLY A 31 -7.81 -7.49 10.89
C GLY A 31 -7.85 -7.53 9.37
N THR A 32 -8.90 -6.93 8.82
CA THR A 32 -9.11 -6.75 7.39
C THR A 32 -9.21 -5.28 7.04
N GLY A 33 -8.91 -4.95 5.80
CA GLY A 33 -9.07 -3.60 5.28
C GLY A 33 -9.02 -3.59 3.76
N ARG A 34 -9.15 -2.38 3.21
CA ARG A 34 -9.23 -2.15 1.77
C ARG A 34 -8.02 -1.35 1.31
N ILE A 35 -7.36 -1.80 0.23
CA ILE A 35 -6.22 -1.08 -0.32
C ILE A 35 -6.67 0.29 -0.83
N LYS A 36 -6.13 1.37 -0.25
CA LYS A 36 -6.41 2.74 -0.68
C LYS A 36 -5.43 3.23 -1.74
N THR A 37 -4.15 2.95 -1.56
CA THR A 37 -3.10 3.18 -2.57
C THR A 37 -1.89 2.27 -2.33
N TYR A 38 -0.95 2.26 -3.25
CA TYR A 38 0.31 1.53 -3.12
C TYR A 38 1.46 2.27 -3.80
N LEU A 39 2.65 2.14 -3.24
CA LEU A 39 3.86 2.81 -3.71
C LEU A 39 5.03 1.82 -3.74
N PRO A 40 5.92 1.93 -4.74
CA PRO A 40 7.15 1.16 -4.74
C PRO A 40 8.08 1.67 -3.64
N ASP A 41 8.66 0.76 -2.86
CA ASP A 41 9.63 1.04 -1.80
C ASP A 41 10.84 0.10 -1.91
N SER A 42 11.97 0.62 -2.40
CA SER A 42 13.25 -0.10 -2.49
C SER A 42 13.20 -1.50 -3.14
N GLY A 43 12.35 -1.67 -4.17
CA GLY A 43 12.17 -2.96 -4.86
C GLY A 43 11.09 -3.86 -4.25
N LYS A 44 10.35 -3.36 -3.26
CA LYS A 44 9.14 -3.94 -2.69
C LYS A 44 7.95 -3.00 -2.91
N TRP A 45 6.77 -3.41 -2.42
CA TRP A 45 5.58 -2.56 -2.38
C TRP A 45 5.13 -2.31 -0.96
N THR A 46 4.72 -1.08 -0.72
CA THR A 46 4.06 -0.66 0.52
C THR A 46 2.64 -0.22 0.17
N TYR A 47 1.69 -0.58 1.03
CA TYR A 47 0.27 -0.39 0.80
C TYR A 47 -0.33 0.44 1.92
N GLU A 48 -1.09 1.47 1.54
CA GLU A 48 -1.99 2.20 2.44
C GLU A 48 -3.31 1.43 2.49
N ILE A 49 -3.72 1.01 3.68
CA ILE A 49 -4.91 0.17 3.89
C ILE A 49 -5.88 0.92 4.78
N GLU A 50 -7.08 1.15 4.27
CA GLU A 50 -8.20 1.71 5.01
C GLU A 50 -8.94 0.58 5.73
N MET A 51 -8.98 0.64 7.06
CA MET A 51 -9.73 -0.27 7.91
C MET A 51 -11.16 0.25 8.12
N GLU A 52 -12.10 -0.67 8.36
CA GLU A 52 -13.44 -0.27 8.78
C GLU A 52 -13.39 0.43 10.14
N LEU A 53 -14.14 1.53 10.27
CA LEU A 53 -14.29 2.21 11.55
C LEU A 53 -15.12 1.30 12.46
N GLY A 54 -14.49 0.75 13.49
CA GLY A 54 -15.21 0.10 14.59
C GLY A 54 -16.12 1.08 15.34
N PRO A 55 -17.00 0.59 16.23
CA PRO A 55 -17.84 1.45 17.05
C PRO A 55 -16.99 2.46 17.84
N GLU A 56 -17.49 3.68 17.95
CA GLU A 56 -16.83 4.72 18.73
C GLU A 56 -16.77 4.31 20.21
N PRO A 57 -15.59 4.31 20.85
CA PRO A 57 -15.48 3.94 22.26
C PRO A 57 -16.05 5.05 23.15
N GLU A 58 -16.67 4.68 24.27
CA GLU A 58 -17.32 5.61 25.21
C GLU A 58 -16.35 6.68 25.76
N ILE A 59 -15.07 6.34 25.96
CA ILE A 59 -13.98 7.25 26.37
C ILE A 59 -12.67 6.80 25.69
N GLY A 60 -11.85 7.77 25.24
CA GLY A 60 -10.40 7.57 25.16
C GLY A 60 -9.78 7.21 23.81
N ARG A 61 -10.40 7.51 22.66
CA ARG A 61 -9.73 7.41 21.35
C ARG A 61 -9.35 8.79 20.82
N VAL A 62 -8.06 9.05 20.70
CA VAL A 62 -7.54 10.21 19.99
C VAL A 62 -7.41 9.84 18.51
N GLY A 63 -8.31 10.36 17.68
CA GLY A 63 -8.23 10.30 16.22
C GLY A 63 -9.10 9.22 15.56
N PRO A 64 -9.78 9.55 14.45
CA PRO A 64 -10.54 8.60 13.64
C PRO A 64 -9.64 7.83 12.66
N GLU A 65 -8.31 7.92 12.79
CA GLU A 65 -7.38 7.39 11.80
C GLU A 65 -7.56 5.87 11.68
N THR A 66 -8.05 5.44 10.52
CA THR A 66 -8.32 4.03 10.15
C THR A 66 -7.31 3.52 9.13
N THR A 67 -6.27 4.28 8.85
CA THR A 67 -5.32 3.97 7.80
C THR A 67 -4.05 3.38 8.40
N ILE A 68 -3.63 2.24 7.89
CA ILE A 68 -2.34 1.64 8.22
C ILE A 68 -1.46 1.53 6.98
N LEU A 69 -0.15 1.52 7.19
CA LEU A 69 0.84 1.35 6.15
C LEU A 69 1.57 0.01 6.37
N LEU A 70 1.41 -0.93 5.44
CA LEU A 70 2.00 -2.28 5.55
C LEU A 70 2.84 -2.63 4.33
N TYR A 71 3.86 -3.47 4.53
CA TYR A 71 4.61 -4.07 3.44
C TYR A 71 3.82 -5.20 2.79
N GLU A 72 4.07 -5.47 1.51
CA GLU A 72 3.42 -6.55 0.75
C GLU A 72 3.47 -7.92 1.44
N ALA A 73 4.55 -8.20 2.18
CA ALA A 73 4.76 -9.47 2.88
C ALA A 73 3.80 -9.69 4.06
N ASP A 74 3.25 -8.61 4.62
CA ASP A 74 2.37 -8.65 5.80
C ASP A 74 0.88 -8.72 5.42
N ILE A 75 0.58 -8.81 4.11
CA ILE A 75 -0.77 -8.72 3.54
C ILE A 75 -1.11 -10.02 2.81
N GLN A 76 -2.34 -10.49 3.00
CA GLN A 76 -2.91 -11.67 2.35
C GLN A 76 -4.21 -11.30 1.62
N SER A 77 -4.49 -11.96 0.49
CA SER A 77 -5.81 -11.82 -0.15
C SER A 77 -6.86 -12.46 0.75
N VAL A 78 -8.02 -11.84 0.87
CA VAL A 78 -9.20 -12.57 1.34
C VAL A 78 -9.56 -13.54 0.21
N LEU A 79 -9.72 -14.82 0.53
CA LEU A 79 -10.29 -15.80 -0.41
C LEU A 79 -11.78 -15.49 -0.51
N ASP A 80 -12.28 -15.28 -1.73
CA ASP A 80 -13.72 -15.24 -2.02
C ASP A 80 -14.42 -16.57 -1.67
#